data_AF-A0AAW0F1J9-F1
#
_entry.id   AF-A0AAW0F1J9-F1
#
_cell.length_a   1.000
_cell.length_b   1.000
_cell.length_c   1.000
_cell.angle_alpha   90.00
_cell.angle_beta   90.00
_cell.angle_gamma   90.00
#
_symmetry.space_group_name_H-M   'P 1'
#
loop_
_entity.id
_entity.type
_entity.pdbx_description
1 polymer ?
#
loop_
_entity_poly.entity_id
_entity_poly.type
_entity_poly.pdbx_seq_one_letter_code
_entity_poly.pdbx_strand_id
1 'polypeptide(L)'
;MLRTVLYKNARHHGGKAAPLFLLLGIAMLCLLPVLHTRKIYIDENAVGHMYPAAHTGPVDEVLDPTVRWPQRLVRGRRSPGSEIVAVYVNADYPASVSLGNALVEVIRRRQSLACDVQFYFVHSGEEWPVPQAYTRAALVLNFSSLSNRHICIDTLGGNGIQSNQDYPNLVAQFATSRSFVPSYLCQQPRRSPDEPRAGFWHYWTYLETAVQLPMVPQPWHALPAHSINTVALSTDELPGAPTATASAEVRTGFVELVLHVIVSLNGLEEKFHHSSFVWLPISPWRYVEYDHAQFAIMAFVASMFSTAYAEYQRCSSVVTPLFVALLLTPVAAAAVFQAAGWGAVVAASAAFAVLFRVAMPRTPSFVWLTFNAIALCLLIILQPACGLLAGAAAAVQVSFVHPVLQSRLVMAVGAAVAWAVVYYFMYHLAMPLFGAAGISELFVSCVIYPNAVWISSRFLRLLW
;
A
#
# COMPACT_ATOMS: atom_id res chain seq x y z
N MET A 1 -11.43 37.11 -21.63
CA MET A 1 -10.36 37.90 -20.98
C MET A 1 -9.57 37.08 -19.96
N LEU A 2 -10.21 36.49 -18.94
CA LEU A 2 -9.56 35.64 -17.93
C LEU A 2 -8.80 34.43 -18.53
N ARG A 3 -9.42 33.70 -19.46
CA ARG A 3 -8.78 32.55 -20.16
C ARG A 3 -7.50 32.94 -20.89
N THR A 4 -7.48 34.11 -21.53
CA THR A 4 -6.33 34.62 -22.28
C THR A 4 -5.20 35.05 -21.35
N VAL A 5 -5.55 35.68 -20.22
CA VAL A 5 -4.60 36.06 -19.16
C VAL A 5 -4.02 34.81 -18.50
N LEU A 6 -4.84 33.84 -18.11
CA LEU A 6 -4.42 32.55 -17.55
C LEU A 6 -3.52 31.80 -18.54
N TYR A 7 -3.89 31.73 -19.82
CA TYR A 7 -3.09 31.08 -20.85
C TYR A 7 -1.74 31.77 -21.06
N LYS A 8 -1.70 33.11 -21.18
CA LYS A 8 -0.44 33.86 -21.34
C LYS A 8 0.46 33.73 -20.10
N ASN A 9 -0.12 33.80 -18.91
CA ASN A 9 0.62 33.65 -17.66
C ASN A 9 1.14 32.23 -17.46
N ALA A 10 0.31 31.20 -17.71
CA ALA A 10 0.74 29.80 -17.67
C ALA A 10 1.85 29.53 -18.69
N ARG A 11 1.77 30.11 -19.89
CA ARG A 11 2.80 29.97 -20.93
C ARG A 11 4.13 30.65 -20.58
N HIS A 12 4.15 31.69 -19.74
CA HIS A 12 5.38 32.38 -19.33
C HIS A 12 5.92 31.98 -17.97
N HIS A 13 5.06 31.53 -17.05
CA HIS A 13 5.41 31.26 -15.66
C HIS A 13 5.16 29.81 -15.25
N GLY A 14 4.51 29.00 -16.09
CA GLY A 14 4.12 27.63 -15.76
C GLY A 14 5.29 26.74 -15.32
N GLY A 15 6.50 26.97 -15.86
CA GLY A 15 7.69 26.22 -15.45
C GLY A 15 8.24 26.64 -14.09
N LYS A 16 8.02 27.88 -13.65
CA LYS A 16 8.65 28.48 -12.45
C LYS A 16 8.02 28.02 -11.14
N ALA A 17 6.85 27.38 -11.20
CA ALA A 17 6.09 26.97 -10.02
C ALA A 17 6.57 25.63 -9.42
N ALA A 18 7.46 24.90 -10.09
CA ALA A 18 7.91 23.58 -9.64
C ALA A 18 8.42 23.54 -8.19
N PRO A 19 9.30 24.46 -7.73
CA PRO A 19 9.77 24.45 -6.35
C PRO A 19 8.64 24.71 -5.35
N LEU A 20 7.68 25.57 -5.69
CA LEU A 20 6.52 25.85 -4.84
C LEU A 20 5.67 24.60 -4.65
N PHE A 21 5.36 23.89 -5.74
CA PHE A 21 4.58 22.65 -5.67
C PHE A 21 5.32 21.53 -4.93
N LEU A 22 6.64 21.44 -5.09
CA LEU A 22 7.46 20.48 -4.32
C LEU A 22 7.38 20.77 -2.82
N LEU A 23 7.62 22.02 -2.42
CA LEU A 23 7.57 22.42 -1.01
C LEU A 23 6.16 22.25 -0.42
N LEU A 24 5.12 22.57 -1.18
CA LEU A 24 3.74 22.33 -0.79
C LEU A 24 3.49 20.84 -0.58
N GLY A 25 3.91 19.98 -1.52
CA GLY A 25 3.76 18.52 -1.39
C GLY A 25 4.48 17.96 -0.16
N ILE A 26 5.72 18.40 0.11
CA ILE A 26 6.47 17.99 1.30
C ILE A 26 5.78 18.48 2.57
N ALA A 27 5.36 19.76 2.61
CA ALA A 27 4.66 20.32 3.75
C ALA A 27 3.35 19.57 4.03
N MET A 28 2.58 19.26 2.99
CA MET A 28 1.36 18.45 3.11
C MET A 28 1.68 17.06 3.64
N LEU A 29 2.64 16.34 3.06
CA LEU A 29 3.07 15.02 3.53
C LEU A 29 3.41 15.02 5.03
N CYS A 30 4.14 16.03 5.50
CA CYS A 30 4.53 16.14 6.91
C CYS A 30 3.39 16.59 7.83
N LEU A 31 2.45 17.40 7.33
CA LEU A 31 1.34 17.96 8.10
C LEU A 31 0.08 17.10 8.04
N LEU A 32 0.00 16.10 7.16
CA LEU A 32 -1.13 15.17 7.07
C LEU A 32 -1.54 14.66 8.46
N PRO A 33 -0.61 14.20 9.34
CA PRO A 33 -0.99 13.70 10.65
C PRO A 33 -1.72 14.68 11.58
N VAL A 34 -1.65 15.99 11.31
CA VAL A 34 -2.38 17.02 12.06
C VAL A 34 -3.89 16.92 11.80
N LEU A 35 -4.30 16.48 10.60
CA LEU A 35 -5.69 16.39 10.17
C LEU A 35 -6.40 15.12 10.67
N HIS A 36 -5.86 14.49 11.72
CA HIS A 36 -6.36 13.21 12.18
C HIS A 36 -7.76 13.29 12.77
N THR A 37 -8.51 12.23 12.54
CA THR A 37 -9.85 12.01 13.08
C THR A 37 -9.93 10.63 13.74
N ARG A 38 -10.88 10.49 14.67
CA ARG A 38 -11.29 9.19 15.21
C ARG A 38 -12.48 8.59 14.44
N LYS A 39 -13.14 9.40 13.61
CA LYS A 39 -14.24 8.97 12.77
C LYS A 39 -13.66 8.42 11.48
N ILE A 40 -13.87 7.13 11.27
CA ILE A 40 -13.66 6.48 9.98
C ILE A 40 -15.02 6.59 9.26
N TYR A 41 -15.08 7.29 8.13
CA TYR A 41 -16.26 7.26 7.29
C TYR A 41 -16.13 6.08 6.32
N ILE A 42 -17.19 5.29 6.25
CA ILE A 42 -17.39 4.23 5.28
C ILE A 42 -18.50 4.74 4.38
N ASP A 43 -18.35 4.64 3.06
CA ASP A 43 -19.44 5.00 2.15
C ASP A 43 -20.61 4.03 2.42
N GLU A 44 -21.65 4.54 3.08
CA GLU A 44 -22.83 3.77 3.50
C GLU A 44 -23.60 3.19 2.31
N ASN A 45 -23.43 3.77 1.11
CA ASN A 45 -24.00 3.20 -0.12
C ASN A 45 -23.30 1.91 -0.53
N ALA A 46 -22.06 1.68 -0.09
CA ALA A 46 -21.30 0.47 -0.37
C ALA A 46 -21.48 -0.61 0.69
N VAL A 47 -21.78 -0.23 1.95
CA VAL A 47 -22.03 -1.16 3.06
C VAL A 47 -23.38 -0.83 3.70
N GLY A 48 -24.43 -1.56 3.31
CA GLY A 48 -25.83 -1.20 3.62
C GLY A 48 -26.18 -1.00 5.11
N HIS A 49 -25.34 -1.44 6.06
CA HIS A 49 -25.47 -1.12 7.49
C HIS A 49 -24.09 -0.99 8.17
N MET A 50 -23.77 0.20 8.72
CA MET A 50 -22.52 0.47 9.45
C MET A 50 -22.41 -0.28 10.80
N TYR A 51 -23.53 -0.71 11.38
CA TYR A 51 -23.58 -1.48 12.64
C TYR A 51 -24.64 -2.58 12.54
N PRO A 52 -24.37 -3.68 11.81
CA PRO A 52 -25.32 -4.77 11.78
C PRO A 52 -25.45 -5.37 13.18
N ALA A 53 -26.68 -5.50 13.69
CA ALA A 53 -26.90 -6.19 14.96
C ALA A 53 -26.42 -7.65 14.82
N ALA A 54 -25.29 -8.00 15.43
CA ALA A 54 -24.74 -9.34 15.41
C ALA A 54 -24.30 -9.72 16.83
N HIS A 55 -25.24 -10.26 17.61
CA HIS A 55 -24.93 -10.83 18.90
C HIS A 55 -24.60 -12.30 18.74
N THR A 56 -23.46 -12.70 19.29
CA THR A 56 -23.18 -14.10 19.52
C THR A 56 -23.82 -14.49 20.85
N GLY A 57 -24.40 -15.69 20.92
CA GLY A 57 -24.62 -16.32 22.22
C GLY A 57 -23.28 -16.70 22.86
N PRO A 58 -23.28 -17.41 24.00
CA PRO A 58 -22.04 -17.97 24.55
C PRO A 58 -21.35 -18.85 23.51
N VAL A 59 -20.08 -18.55 23.22
CA VAL A 59 -19.28 -19.23 22.17
C VAL A 59 -18.24 -20.20 22.72
N ASP A 60 -17.99 -20.20 24.03
CA ASP A 60 -16.96 -21.04 24.64
C ASP A 60 -17.20 -22.55 24.41
N GLU A 61 -18.47 -22.97 24.35
CA GLU A 61 -18.86 -24.37 24.11
C GLU A 61 -18.66 -24.82 22.65
N VAL A 62 -18.44 -23.88 21.72
CA VAL A 62 -18.34 -24.15 20.27
C VAL A 62 -16.96 -23.83 19.70
N LEU A 63 -16.01 -23.42 20.55
CA LEU A 63 -14.60 -23.28 20.21
C LEU A 63 -13.95 -24.67 20.16
N ASP A 64 -13.91 -25.26 18.97
CA ASP A 64 -13.30 -26.57 18.69
C ASP A 64 -12.09 -26.37 17.77
N PRO A 65 -10.86 -26.76 18.14
CA PRO A 65 -9.69 -26.62 17.26
C PRO A 65 -9.61 -27.69 16.16
N THR A 66 -10.61 -28.57 16.03
CA THR A 66 -10.57 -29.71 15.11
C THR A 66 -11.10 -29.36 13.72
N VAL A 67 -10.31 -29.63 12.69
CA VAL A 67 -10.77 -29.58 11.29
C VAL A 67 -11.47 -30.90 10.95
N ARG A 68 -12.81 -30.88 10.87
CA ARG A 68 -13.62 -32.06 10.51
C ARG A 68 -13.78 -32.23 9.00
N TRP A 69 -13.91 -31.12 8.29
CA TRP A 69 -13.98 -31.06 6.84
C TRP A 69 -13.13 -29.89 6.35
N PRO A 70 -12.37 -30.08 5.25
CA PRO A 70 -11.51 -29.04 4.70
C PRO A 70 -12.30 -27.88 4.10
N GLN A 71 -13.55 -28.12 3.69
CA GLN A 71 -14.45 -27.09 3.18
C GLN A 71 -15.83 -27.22 3.81
N ARG A 72 -16.47 -26.10 4.13
CA ARG A 72 -17.82 -26.08 4.70
C ARG A 72 -18.62 -24.91 4.15
N LEU A 73 -19.75 -25.19 3.51
CA LEU A 73 -20.69 -24.19 3.05
C LEU A 73 -21.78 -24.00 4.10
N VAL A 74 -21.96 -22.77 4.57
CA VAL A 74 -23.10 -22.39 5.42
C VAL A 74 -24.05 -21.53 4.58
N ARG A 75 -25.22 -22.08 4.26
CA ARG A 75 -26.19 -21.41 3.39
C ARG A 75 -26.92 -20.29 4.12
N GLY A 76 -26.97 -19.12 3.51
CA GLY A 76 -27.83 -18.02 3.95
C GLY A 76 -29.27 -18.32 3.57
N ARG A 77 -30.23 -18.22 4.51
CA ARG A 77 -31.64 -18.50 4.20
C ARG A 77 -32.27 -17.53 3.22
N ARG A 78 -31.68 -16.33 3.05
CA ARG A 78 -32.10 -15.33 2.05
C ARG A 78 -31.18 -15.29 0.83
N SER A 79 -30.25 -16.24 0.73
CA SER A 79 -29.29 -16.33 -0.36
C SER A 79 -29.95 -16.81 -1.65
N PRO A 80 -29.79 -16.08 -2.77
CA PRO A 80 -30.18 -16.60 -4.09
C PRO A 80 -29.23 -17.72 -4.57
N GLY A 81 -28.14 -18.00 -3.85
CA GLY A 81 -27.19 -19.09 -4.13
C GLY A 81 -26.14 -18.79 -5.20
N SER A 82 -26.17 -17.61 -5.82
CA SER A 82 -25.21 -17.20 -6.85
C SER A 82 -23.93 -16.56 -6.32
N GLU A 83 -23.92 -16.12 -5.05
CA GLU A 83 -22.86 -15.27 -4.49
C GLU A 83 -22.43 -15.76 -3.11
N ILE A 84 -21.12 -15.72 -2.87
CA ILE A 84 -20.53 -16.19 -1.62
C ILE A 84 -19.60 -15.15 -0.98
N VAL A 85 -19.49 -15.24 0.35
CA VAL A 85 -18.35 -14.73 1.11
C VAL A 85 -17.41 -15.90 1.39
N ALA A 86 -16.17 -15.82 0.91
CA ALA A 86 -15.16 -16.83 1.19
C ALA A 86 -14.44 -16.52 2.51
N VAL A 87 -14.32 -17.49 3.40
CA VAL A 87 -13.58 -17.39 4.66
C VAL A 87 -12.49 -18.45 4.67
N TYR A 88 -11.24 -18.02 4.54
CA TYR A 88 -10.08 -18.88 4.64
C TYR A 88 -9.60 -18.92 6.08
N VAL A 89 -9.40 -20.10 6.62
CA VAL A 89 -8.99 -20.35 8.00
C VAL A 89 -7.65 -21.05 7.95
N ASN A 90 -6.61 -20.42 8.51
CA ASN A 90 -5.31 -21.05 8.59
C ASN A 90 -5.38 -22.25 9.56
N ALA A 91 -5.28 -23.46 9.01
CA ALA A 91 -5.38 -24.70 9.76
C ALA A 91 -4.14 -25.00 10.61
N ASP A 92 -3.01 -24.31 10.38
CA ASP A 92 -1.80 -24.43 11.21
C ASP A 92 -2.01 -23.87 12.63
N TYR A 93 -2.99 -22.98 12.80
CA TYR A 93 -3.26 -22.33 14.08
C TYR A 93 -4.57 -22.83 14.72
N PRO A 94 -4.50 -23.50 15.89
CA PRO A 94 -5.69 -23.97 16.61
C PRO A 94 -6.70 -22.87 16.95
N ALA A 95 -6.21 -21.64 17.20
CA ALA A 95 -7.04 -20.47 17.46
C ALA A 95 -7.87 -20.04 16.24
N SER A 96 -7.27 -19.99 15.04
CA SER A 96 -7.99 -19.80 13.77
C SER A 96 -9.07 -20.85 13.55
N VAL A 97 -8.73 -22.13 13.74
CA VAL A 97 -9.68 -23.24 13.54
C VAL A 97 -10.84 -23.15 14.52
N SER A 98 -10.55 -22.87 15.80
CA SER A 98 -11.57 -22.68 16.85
C SER A 98 -12.52 -21.54 16.51
N LEU A 99 -11.98 -20.40 16.08
CA LEU A 99 -12.76 -19.25 15.64
C LEU A 99 -13.62 -19.58 14.42
N GLY A 100 -13.06 -20.24 13.41
CA GLY A 100 -13.78 -20.67 12.21
C GLY A 100 -14.93 -21.63 12.52
N ASN A 101 -14.71 -22.61 13.39
CA ASN A 101 -15.74 -23.55 13.83
C ASN A 101 -16.86 -22.86 14.62
N ALA A 102 -16.51 -21.94 15.53
CA ALA A 102 -17.49 -21.14 16.26
C ALA A 102 -18.34 -20.27 15.32
N LEU A 103 -17.71 -19.64 14.32
CA LEU A 103 -18.41 -18.84 13.30
C LEU A 103 -19.38 -19.69 12.49
N VAL A 104 -18.96 -20.87 12.02
CA VAL A 104 -19.84 -21.81 11.31
C VAL A 104 -21.09 -22.11 12.13
N GLU A 105 -20.94 -22.39 13.43
CA GLU A 105 -22.06 -22.71 14.31
C GLU A 105 -22.98 -21.51 14.56
N VAL A 106 -22.40 -20.33 14.82
CA VAL A 106 -23.16 -19.09 15.04
C VAL A 106 -23.94 -18.71 13.78
N ILE A 107 -23.30 -18.76 12.61
CA ILE A 107 -23.91 -18.47 11.31
C ILE A 107 -25.03 -19.48 11.01
N ARG A 108 -24.82 -20.78 11.29
CA ARG A 108 -25.83 -21.82 11.11
C ARG A 108 -27.09 -21.58 11.94
N ARG A 109 -26.94 -21.10 13.18
CA ARG A 109 -28.07 -20.72 14.05
C ARG A 109 -28.78 -19.46 13.57
N ARG A 110 -28.08 -18.59 12.83
CA ARG A 110 -28.60 -17.33 12.33
C ARG A 110 -29.42 -17.53 11.05
N GLN A 111 -30.64 -17.01 11.03
CA GLN A 111 -31.57 -17.19 9.91
C GLN A 111 -31.57 -16.02 8.91
N SER A 112 -30.76 -14.98 9.12
CA SER A 112 -30.91 -13.68 8.43
C SER A 112 -29.82 -13.34 7.40
N LEU A 113 -28.92 -14.27 7.08
CA LEU A 113 -27.86 -14.01 6.09
C LEU A 113 -28.39 -14.04 4.66
N ALA A 114 -27.93 -13.08 3.84
CA ALA A 114 -28.39 -12.83 2.48
C ALA A 114 -27.50 -13.45 1.39
N CYS A 115 -26.34 -13.99 1.77
CA CYS A 115 -25.37 -14.68 0.92
C CYS A 115 -24.91 -15.93 1.65
N ASP A 116 -24.37 -16.89 0.90
CA ASP A 116 -23.75 -18.08 1.46
C ASP A 116 -22.33 -17.75 1.95
N VAL A 117 -21.89 -18.43 3.00
CA VAL A 117 -20.52 -18.29 3.52
C VAL A 117 -19.79 -19.60 3.33
N GLN A 118 -18.70 -19.57 2.56
CA GLN A 118 -17.88 -20.76 2.28
C GLN A 118 -16.60 -20.70 3.09
N PHE A 119 -16.42 -21.65 3.99
CA PHE A 119 -15.22 -21.80 4.81
C PHE A 119 -14.24 -22.77 4.14
N TYR A 120 -12.98 -22.37 4.07
CA TYR A 120 -11.85 -23.18 3.62
C TYR A 120 -10.84 -23.30 4.77
N PHE A 121 -10.57 -24.52 5.23
CA PHE A 121 -9.54 -24.79 6.23
C PHE A 121 -8.29 -25.27 5.50
N VAL A 122 -7.24 -24.45 5.47
CA VAL A 122 -6.07 -24.62 4.60
C VAL A 122 -4.79 -24.39 5.39
N HIS A 123 -3.76 -25.19 5.17
CA HIS A 123 -2.46 -25.00 5.82
C HIS A 123 -1.63 -23.97 5.04
N SER A 124 -0.68 -23.30 5.71
CA SER A 124 0.13 -22.23 5.10
C SER A 124 1.05 -22.75 3.99
N GLY A 125 1.41 -24.03 4.02
CA GLY A 125 2.23 -24.68 3.00
C GLY A 125 1.47 -25.15 1.76
N GLU A 126 0.15 -25.02 1.75
CA GLU A 126 -0.71 -25.45 0.64
C GLU A 126 -1.04 -24.27 -0.30
N GLU A 127 -1.44 -24.57 -1.54
CA GLU A 127 -2.01 -23.56 -2.44
C GLU A 127 -3.45 -23.26 -2.02
N TRP A 128 -3.76 -21.98 -1.77
CA TRP A 128 -5.07 -21.59 -1.26
C TRP A 128 -6.10 -21.60 -2.39
N PRO A 129 -7.21 -22.34 -2.24
CA PRO A 129 -8.13 -22.59 -3.35
C PRO A 129 -8.87 -21.32 -3.76
N VAL A 130 -8.93 -21.03 -5.06
CA VAL A 130 -9.79 -19.97 -5.60
C VAL A 130 -11.21 -20.52 -5.73
N PRO A 131 -12.25 -19.85 -5.20
CA PRO A 131 -13.61 -20.35 -5.27
C PRO A 131 -14.12 -20.36 -6.72
N GLN A 132 -14.85 -21.40 -7.10
CA GLN A 132 -15.46 -21.49 -8.43
C GLN A 132 -16.75 -20.64 -8.57
N ALA A 133 -17.34 -20.25 -7.44
CA ALA A 133 -18.52 -19.39 -7.38
C ALA A 133 -18.13 -17.90 -7.36
N TYR A 134 -19.07 -17.04 -7.75
CA TYR A 134 -18.87 -15.59 -7.67
C TYR A 134 -18.64 -15.17 -6.22
N THR A 135 -17.40 -14.78 -5.92
CA THR A 135 -16.95 -14.44 -4.57
C THR A 135 -16.93 -12.93 -4.42
N ARG A 136 -17.84 -12.39 -3.58
CA ARG A 136 -17.95 -10.95 -3.35
C ARG A 136 -16.75 -10.39 -2.58
N ALA A 137 -16.30 -11.14 -1.58
CA ALA A 137 -15.17 -10.79 -0.73
C ALA A 137 -14.56 -12.06 -0.13
N ALA A 138 -13.27 -11.98 0.20
CA ALA A 138 -12.54 -13.02 0.92
C ALA A 138 -12.03 -12.47 2.25
N LEU A 139 -12.23 -13.26 3.30
CA LEU A 139 -11.72 -13.01 4.64
C LEU A 139 -10.72 -14.10 5.00
N VAL A 140 -9.51 -13.72 5.40
CA VAL A 140 -8.49 -14.65 5.87
C VAL A 140 -8.37 -14.55 7.38
N LEU A 141 -8.46 -15.68 8.07
CA LEU A 141 -8.32 -15.80 9.52
C LEU A 141 -7.00 -16.50 9.84
N ASN A 142 -6.05 -15.74 10.38
CA ASN A 142 -4.71 -16.18 10.71
C ASN A 142 -4.34 -15.82 12.17
N PHE A 143 -5.14 -16.35 13.11
CA PHE A 143 -5.03 -16.10 14.53
C PHE A 143 -4.16 -17.16 15.21
N SER A 144 -2.95 -16.78 15.63
CA SER A 144 -2.12 -17.58 16.54
C SER A 144 -2.72 -17.70 17.95
N SER A 145 -3.51 -16.71 18.38
CA SER A 145 -4.10 -16.66 19.71
C SER A 145 -5.44 -15.93 19.70
N LEU A 146 -6.32 -16.28 20.64
CA LEU A 146 -7.55 -15.52 20.96
C LEU A 146 -7.48 -14.87 22.35
N SER A 147 -6.26 -14.70 22.89
CA SER A 147 -6.04 -14.22 24.27
C SER A 147 -5.69 -12.75 24.39
N ASN A 148 -5.15 -12.15 23.34
CA ASN A 148 -4.78 -10.74 23.34
C ASN A 148 -5.85 -9.90 22.62
N ARG A 149 -5.88 -8.61 22.91
CA ARG A 149 -6.79 -7.66 22.26
C ARG A 149 -6.17 -7.01 21.02
N HIS A 150 -5.05 -7.52 20.50
CA HIS A 150 -4.38 -6.94 19.34
C HIS A 150 -4.86 -7.61 18.07
N ILE A 151 -5.16 -6.82 17.04
CA ILE A 151 -5.64 -7.34 15.76
C ILE A 151 -4.81 -6.74 14.66
N CYS A 152 -4.22 -7.61 13.88
CA CYS A 152 -3.41 -7.27 12.74
C CYS A 152 -4.27 -7.31 11.49
N ILE A 153 -4.24 -6.22 10.73
CA ILE A 153 -5.04 -6.04 9.53
C ILE A 153 -4.09 -5.98 8.34
N ASP A 154 -4.22 -6.97 7.47
CA ASP A 154 -3.48 -7.07 6.22
C ASP A 154 -4.43 -6.82 5.05
N THR A 155 -3.99 -5.91 4.18
CA THR A 155 -4.77 -5.38 3.06
C THR A 155 -4.11 -5.65 1.71
N LEU A 156 -3.04 -6.45 1.65
CA LEU A 156 -2.38 -6.76 0.39
C LEU A 156 -3.22 -7.77 -0.40
N GLY A 157 -3.61 -7.38 -1.61
CA GLY A 157 -4.16 -8.29 -2.61
C GLY A 157 -3.08 -8.81 -3.57
N GLY A 158 -3.52 -9.59 -4.57
CA GLY A 158 -2.68 -10.02 -5.68
C GLY A 158 -1.89 -8.90 -6.35
N ASN A 159 -0.64 -9.20 -6.73
CA ASN A 159 0.32 -8.28 -7.37
C ASN A 159 0.75 -7.07 -6.52
N GLY A 160 0.55 -7.14 -5.20
CA GLY A 160 0.92 -6.08 -4.27
C GLY A 160 -0.01 -4.85 -4.31
N ILE A 161 -1.19 -4.98 -4.92
CA ILE A 161 -2.22 -3.94 -4.97
C ILE A 161 -2.98 -3.96 -3.65
N GLN A 162 -3.21 -2.78 -3.07
CA GLN A 162 -4.10 -2.69 -1.90
C GLN A 162 -5.55 -2.73 -2.38
N SER A 163 -6.34 -3.66 -1.83
CA SER A 163 -7.77 -3.79 -2.13
C SER A 163 -8.56 -2.57 -1.61
N ASN A 164 -9.88 -2.51 -1.88
CA ASN A 164 -10.69 -1.42 -1.36
C ASN A 164 -10.54 -1.28 0.15
N GLN A 165 -10.23 -0.07 0.62
CA GLN A 165 -9.94 0.23 2.01
C GLN A 165 -11.18 0.27 2.89
N ASP A 166 -12.40 0.31 2.35
CA ASP A 166 -13.63 0.23 3.15
C ASP A 166 -13.67 -1.03 4.04
N TYR A 167 -13.12 -2.15 3.57
CA TYR A 167 -13.05 -3.39 4.35
C TYR A 167 -12.13 -3.30 5.56
N PRO A 168 -10.84 -2.96 5.42
CA PRO A 168 -9.98 -2.78 6.59
C PRO A 168 -10.45 -1.64 7.50
N ASN A 169 -11.07 -0.59 6.97
CA ASN A 169 -11.68 0.48 7.75
C ASN A 169 -12.82 -0.02 8.64
N LEU A 170 -13.71 -0.84 8.07
CA LEU A 170 -14.80 -1.49 8.79
C LEU A 170 -14.29 -2.43 9.88
N VAL A 171 -13.27 -3.23 9.58
CA VAL A 171 -12.58 -4.07 10.57
C VAL A 171 -12.04 -3.20 11.71
N ALA A 172 -11.32 -2.12 11.40
CA ALA A 172 -10.72 -1.25 12.40
C ALA A 172 -11.77 -0.55 13.28
N GLN A 173 -12.89 -0.10 12.69
CA GLN A 173 -14.01 0.50 13.41
C GLN A 173 -14.66 -0.50 14.38
N PHE A 174 -14.91 -1.73 13.93
CA PHE A 174 -15.48 -2.78 14.78
C PHE A 174 -14.50 -3.29 15.85
N ALA A 175 -13.21 -3.37 15.51
CA ALA A 175 -12.18 -3.67 16.50
C ALA A 175 -12.19 -2.61 17.61
N THR A 176 -12.23 -1.34 17.23
CA THR A 176 -12.25 -0.21 18.18
C THR A 176 -13.51 -0.21 19.05
N SER A 177 -14.70 -0.45 18.48
CA SER A 177 -15.94 -0.50 19.25
C SER A 177 -15.98 -1.64 20.27
N ARG A 178 -15.17 -2.70 20.05
CA ARG A 178 -15.00 -3.86 20.93
C ARG A 178 -13.75 -3.78 21.80
N SER A 179 -13.09 -2.62 21.87
CA SER A 179 -11.86 -2.39 22.63
C SER A 179 -10.68 -3.30 22.22
N PHE A 180 -10.64 -3.74 20.96
CA PHE A 180 -9.45 -4.32 20.34
C PHE A 180 -8.56 -3.22 19.76
N VAL A 181 -7.25 -3.44 19.74
CA VAL A 181 -6.22 -2.55 19.21
C VAL A 181 -5.89 -2.98 17.77
N PRO A 182 -6.45 -2.32 16.73
CA PRO A 182 -6.10 -2.65 15.36
C PRO A 182 -4.69 -2.13 15.03
N SER A 183 -3.94 -2.89 14.24
CA SER A 183 -2.62 -2.51 13.76
C SER A 183 -2.43 -2.92 12.31
N TYR A 184 -1.93 -1.98 11.50
CA TYR A 184 -1.53 -2.19 10.11
C TYR A 184 -0.02 -2.46 9.99
N LEU A 185 0.71 -2.44 11.12
CA LEU A 185 2.17 -2.56 11.15
C LEU A 185 2.65 -3.99 11.46
N CYS A 186 1.74 -4.91 11.80
CA CYS A 186 2.11 -6.26 12.23
C CYS A 186 2.86 -7.06 11.16
N GLN A 187 2.74 -6.67 9.90
CA GLN A 187 3.41 -7.35 8.79
C GLN A 187 4.86 -6.90 8.59
N GLN A 188 5.36 -5.96 9.40
CA GLN A 188 6.75 -5.54 9.35
C GLN A 188 7.68 -6.63 9.91
N PRO A 189 8.71 -7.06 9.15
CA PRO A 189 9.71 -8.01 9.63
C PRO A 189 10.53 -7.52 10.83
N ARG A 190 10.61 -6.20 11.04
CA ARG A 190 11.35 -5.55 12.15
C ARG A 190 10.46 -4.53 12.83
N ARG A 191 9.67 -5.00 13.79
CA ARG A 191 8.68 -4.21 14.48
C ARG A 191 9.30 -3.31 15.56
N SER A 192 8.96 -2.01 15.52
CA SER A 192 8.84 -1.19 16.74
C SER A 192 7.44 -1.39 17.31
N PRO A 193 7.23 -1.46 18.64
CA PRO A 193 5.90 -1.52 19.22
C PRO A 193 5.03 -0.37 18.68
N ASP A 194 3.73 -0.63 18.51
CA ASP A 194 2.74 0.37 18.12
C ASP A 194 2.65 1.42 19.23
N GLU A 195 3.50 2.44 19.19
CA GLU A 195 3.50 3.52 20.19
C GLU A 195 2.35 4.50 19.87
N PRO A 196 1.27 4.53 20.67
CA PRO A 196 0.09 5.35 20.34
C PRO A 196 0.35 6.85 20.45
N ARG A 197 1.50 7.24 21.05
CA ARG A 197 1.88 8.63 21.31
C ARG A 197 2.76 9.22 20.21
N ALA A 198 3.30 8.41 19.31
CA ALA A 198 4.23 8.82 18.27
C ALA A 198 3.52 8.97 16.91
N GLY A 199 2.50 9.84 16.83
CA GLY A 199 1.58 9.88 15.67
C GLY A 199 2.25 10.04 14.31
N PHE A 200 3.18 10.98 14.16
CA PHE A 200 3.95 11.15 12.91
C PHE A 200 4.79 9.91 12.58
N TRP A 201 5.43 9.31 13.59
CA TRP A 201 6.29 8.15 13.39
C TRP A 201 5.49 6.90 13.03
N HIS A 202 4.37 6.65 13.71
CA HIS A 202 3.47 5.55 13.35
C HIS A 202 2.92 5.71 11.92
N TYR A 203 2.55 6.93 11.54
CA TYR A 203 2.18 7.26 10.16
C TYR A 203 3.32 6.97 9.17
N TRP A 204 4.54 7.43 9.47
CA TRP A 204 5.70 7.20 8.61
C TRP A 204 6.02 5.70 8.48
N THR A 205 6.04 4.99 9.61
CA THR A 205 6.23 3.54 9.65
C THR A 205 5.16 2.80 8.86
N TYR A 206 3.90 3.27 8.87
CA TYR A 206 2.85 2.72 7.99
C TYR A 206 3.18 2.89 6.51
N LEU A 207 3.66 4.08 6.09
CA LEU A 207 4.09 4.28 4.70
C LEU A 207 5.24 3.34 4.31
N GLU A 208 6.21 3.16 5.21
CA GLU A 208 7.33 2.22 5.02
C GLU A 208 6.83 0.78 4.89
N THR A 209 5.95 0.33 5.81
CA THR A 209 5.32 -1.01 5.75
C THR A 209 4.62 -1.22 4.43
N ALA A 210 3.83 -0.24 3.98
CA ALA A 210 3.07 -0.38 2.75
C ALA A 210 3.97 -0.59 1.52
N VAL A 211 5.17 0.02 1.52
CA VAL A 211 6.18 -0.19 0.45
C VAL A 211 6.82 -1.57 0.56
N GLN A 212 7.10 -2.03 1.78
CA GLN A 212 7.76 -3.31 2.06
C GLN A 212 6.85 -4.54 1.94
N LEU A 213 5.55 -4.36 2.10
CA LEU A 213 4.60 -5.46 2.23
C LEU A 213 4.67 -6.50 1.09
N PRO A 214 4.86 -6.13 -0.19
CA PRO A 214 5.04 -7.11 -1.27
C PRO A 214 6.30 -7.98 -1.17
N MET A 215 7.31 -7.57 -0.38
CA MET A 215 8.58 -8.28 -0.26
C MET A 215 8.50 -9.55 0.59
N VAL A 216 7.46 -9.67 1.41
CA VAL A 216 7.22 -10.84 2.27
C VAL A 216 5.80 -11.32 2.02
N PRO A 217 5.52 -11.85 0.81
CA PRO A 217 4.18 -12.25 0.46
C PRO A 217 3.74 -13.43 1.33
N GLN A 218 2.51 -13.36 1.79
CA GLN A 218 1.82 -14.43 2.49
C GLN A 218 1.07 -15.32 1.48
N PRO A 219 0.76 -16.59 1.81
CA PRO A 219 0.09 -17.51 0.87
C PRO A 219 -1.21 -16.94 0.27
N TRP A 220 -1.99 -16.20 1.06
CA TRP A 220 -3.25 -15.59 0.61
C TRP A 220 -3.08 -14.35 -0.27
N HIS A 221 -1.87 -13.77 -0.36
CA HIS A 221 -1.60 -12.66 -1.29
C HIS A 221 -1.64 -13.12 -2.75
N ALA A 222 -1.55 -14.43 -3.01
CA ALA A 222 -1.71 -14.99 -4.36
C ALA A 222 -3.17 -15.04 -4.84
N LEU A 223 -4.15 -14.81 -3.95
CA LEU A 223 -5.57 -14.81 -4.32
C LEU A 223 -5.84 -13.67 -5.34
N PRO A 224 -6.52 -13.95 -6.47
CA PRO A 224 -6.73 -12.95 -7.53
C PRO A 224 -7.46 -11.71 -7.03
N ALA A 225 -6.85 -10.53 -7.18
CA ALA A 225 -7.46 -9.25 -6.82
C ALA A 225 -8.51 -8.77 -7.83
N HIS A 226 -8.51 -9.32 -9.05
CA HIS A 226 -9.55 -9.04 -10.03
C HIS A 226 -10.82 -9.77 -9.61
N SER A 227 -11.78 -9.05 -9.00
CA SER A 227 -13.11 -9.48 -8.50
C SER A 227 -13.23 -9.86 -7.03
N ILE A 228 -12.15 -10.19 -6.32
CA ILE A 228 -12.21 -10.57 -4.90
C ILE A 228 -11.50 -9.54 -4.04
N ASN A 229 -12.26 -8.86 -3.18
CA ASN A 229 -11.66 -8.01 -2.14
C ASN A 229 -11.23 -8.89 -0.96
N THR A 230 -9.92 -9.05 -0.79
CA THR A 230 -9.35 -9.81 0.33
C THR A 230 -8.99 -8.88 1.48
N VAL A 231 -9.36 -9.27 2.70
CA VAL A 231 -8.86 -8.71 3.95
C VAL A 231 -8.40 -9.85 4.85
N ALA A 232 -7.22 -9.72 5.43
CA ALA A 232 -6.65 -10.73 6.32
C ALA A 232 -6.57 -10.19 7.75
N LEU A 233 -7.03 -11.02 8.69
CA LEU A 233 -7.02 -10.73 10.12
C LEU A 233 -6.11 -11.73 10.81
N SER A 234 -5.19 -11.22 11.60
CA SER A 234 -4.28 -12.04 12.39
C SER A 234 -4.13 -11.51 13.81
N THR A 235 -3.56 -12.35 14.66
CA THR A 235 -3.02 -11.93 15.95
C THR A 235 -1.53 -12.23 15.95
N ASP A 236 -0.73 -11.31 16.47
CA ASP A 236 0.69 -11.57 16.65
C ASP A 236 0.93 -12.54 17.80
N GLU A 237 1.92 -13.41 17.63
CA GLU A 237 2.68 -13.95 18.75
C GLU A 237 3.67 -12.86 19.20
N LEU A 238 3.26 -11.96 20.08
CA LEU A 238 4.21 -11.07 20.74
C LEU A 238 5.20 -11.94 21.55
N PRO A 239 6.51 -11.92 21.26
CA PRO A 239 7.47 -12.68 22.04
C PRO A 239 7.43 -12.20 23.50
N GLY A 240 7.11 -13.11 24.43
CA GLY A 240 7.05 -12.80 25.85
C GLY A 240 5.73 -12.18 26.35
N ALA A 241 4.68 -12.12 25.53
CA ALA A 241 3.35 -11.85 26.06
C ALA A 241 2.97 -12.99 27.03
N PRO A 242 2.58 -12.69 28.28
CA PRO A 242 2.17 -13.73 29.21
C PRO A 242 1.02 -14.52 28.57
N THR A 243 1.14 -15.84 28.59
CA THR A 243 0.06 -16.79 28.29
C THR A 243 -1.01 -16.70 29.38
N ALA A 244 -1.63 -15.52 29.52
CA ALA A 244 -2.82 -15.34 30.30
C ALA A 244 -3.94 -16.11 29.60
N THR A 245 -4.69 -16.91 30.37
CA THR A 245 -5.93 -17.50 29.89
C THR A 245 -6.85 -16.38 29.44
N ALA A 246 -7.20 -16.39 28.14
CA ALA A 246 -8.12 -15.43 27.57
C ALA A 246 -9.40 -15.40 28.39
N SER A 247 -9.86 -14.22 28.81
CA SER A 247 -11.21 -14.10 29.34
C SER A 247 -12.22 -14.52 28.27
N ALA A 248 -13.32 -15.15 28.68
CA ALA A 248 -14.42 -15.52 27.78
C ALA A 248 -14.92 -14.33 26.95
N GLU A 249 -14.85 -13.12 27.52
CA GLU A 249 -15.19 -11.86 26.86
C GLU A 249 -14.31 -11.57 25.63
N VAL A 250 -12.99 -11.77 25.73
CA VAL A 250 -12.07 -11.51 24.60
C VAL A 250 -12.32 -12.51 23.46
N ARG A 251 -12.50 -13.80 23.79
CA ARG A 251 -12.81 -14.82 22.77
C ARG A 251 -14.14 -14.54 22.08
N THR A 252 -15.16 -14.18 22.86
CA THR A 252 -16.47 -13.79 22.33
C THR A 252 -16.34 -12.55 21.44
N GLY A 253 -15.53 -11.57 21.86
CA GLY A 253 -15.24 -10.38 21.08
C GLY A 253 -14.63 -10.66 19.72
N PHE A 254 -13.74 -11.66 19.59
CA PHE A 254 -13.18 -12.07 18.29
C PHE A 254 -14.25 -12.67 17.37
N VAL A 255 -15.08 -13.58 17.89
CA VAL A 255 -16.18 -14.19 17.10
C VAL A 255 -17.15 -13.10 16.65
N GLU A 256 -17.52 -12.18 17.54
CA GLU A 256 -18.42 -11.08 17.21
C GLU A 256 -17.79 -10.16 16.18
N LEU A 257 -16.54 -9.74 16.35
CA LEU A 257 -15.84 -8.89 15.38
C LEU A 257 -15.89 -9.51 13.98
N VAL A 258 -15.45 -10.77 13.85
CA VAL A 258 -15.42 -11.45 12.55
C VAL A 258 -16.83 -11.64 11.99
N LEU A 259 -17.82 -11.93 12.83
CA LEU A 259 -19.21 -12.02 12.40
C LEU A 259 -19.74 -10.68 11.89
N HIS A 260 -19.42 -9.55 12.54
CA HIS A 260 -19.83 -8.22 12.06
C HIS A 260 -19.19 -7.92 10.69
N VAL A 261 -17.93 -8.32 10.50
CA VAL A 261 -17.26 -8.23 9.18
C VAL A 261 -18.04 -9.05 8.15
N ILE A 262 -18.25 -10.35 8.37
CA ILE A 262 -18.99 -11.23 7.44
C ILE A 262 -20.39 -10.68 7.11
N VAL A 263 -21.12 -10.18 8.11
CA VAL A 263 -22.47 -9.63 7.91
C VAL A 263 -22.44 -8.32 7.12
N SER A 264 -21.41 -7.52 7.30
CA SER A 264 -21.21 -6.29 6.52
C SER A 264 -20.83 -6.62 5.07
N LEU A 265 -19.99 -7.63 4.85
CA LEU A 265 -19.69 -8.20 3.52
C LEU A 265 -20.94 -8.72 2.82
N ASN A 266 -21.93 -9.17 3.59
CA ASN A 266 -23.19 -9.65 3.07
C ASN A 266 -24.16 -8.51 2.65
N GLY A 267 -24.01 -7.31 3.21
CA GLY A 267 -24.83 -6.13 2.91
C GLY A 267 -24.29 -5.24 1.80
N LEU A 268 -23.31 -5.73 1.04
CA LEU A 268 -22.64 -4.96 -0.01
C LEU A 268 -23.51 -4.84 -1.27
N GLU A 269 -23.68 -3.63 -1.78
CA GLU A 269 -24.18 -3.43 -3.14
C GLU A 269 -23.04 -3.62 -4.16
N GLU A 270 -23.35 -4.31 -5.25
CA GLU A 270 -22.46 -5.01 -6.20
C GLU A 270 -21.44 -4.11 -6.96
N LYS A 271 -21.34 -2.82 -6.63
CA LYS A 271 -20.51 -1.86 -7.37
C LYS A 271 -19.63 -1.03 -6.44
N PHE A 272 -18.58 -1.66 -5.93
CA PHE A 272 -17.40 -0.91 -5.52
C PHE A 272 -16.76 -0.26 -6.74
N HIS A 273 -17.24 0.92 -7.09
CA HIS A 273 -16.57 1.83 -7.98
C HIS A 273 -15.38 2.43 -7.25
N HIS A 274 -14.18 2.11 -7.72
CA HIS A 274 -12.92 2.85 -7.56
C HIS A 274 -12.62 3.45 -6.16
N SER A 275 -11.68 2.84 -5.43
CA SER A 275 -10.57 3.50 -4.70
C SER A 275 -10.80 4.88 -4.03
N SER A 276 -11.98 5.18 -3.50
CA SER A 276 -12.35 6.57 -3.21
C SER A 276 -12.05 6.99 -1.78
N PHE A 277 -12.03 6.07 -0.81
CA PHE A 277 -11.82 6.43 0.59
C PHE A 277 -10.75 5.54 1.24
N VAL A 278 -9.49 5.91 1.01
CA VAL A 278 -8.37 5.33 1.77
C VAL A 278 -8.23 6.09 3.09
N TRP A 279 -7.87 5.39 4.17
CA TRP A 279 -7.59 6.02 5.46
C TRP A 279 -6.18 5.66 5.86
N LEU A 280 -5.36 6.67 6.14
CA LEU A 280 -3.97 6.51 6.54
C LEU A 280 -3.89 6.45 8.07
N PRO A 281 -3.48 5.33 8.68
CA PRO A 281 -3.36 5.22 10.13
C PRO A 281 -2.22 6.09 10.65
N ILE A 282 -2.52 6.88 11.68
CA ILE A 282 -1.57 7.72 12.43
C ILE A 282 -1.35 7.14 13.83
N SER A 283 -2.31 6.37 14.31
CA SER A 283 -2.20 5.53 15.48
C SER A 283 -3.23 4.41 15.32
N PRO A 284 -3.25 3.41 16.21
CA PRO A 284 -4.30 2.39 16.22
C PRO A 284 -5.74 2.95 16.27
N TRP A 285 -5.92 4.22 16.64
CA TRP A 285 -7.24 4.82 16.88
C TRP A 285 -7.51 6.10 16.09
N ARG A 286 -6.55 6.53 15.27
CA ARG A 286 -6.60 7.82 14.59
C ARG A 286 -6.13 7.67 13.16
N TYR A 287 -6.86 8.30 12.26
CA TYR A 287 -6.71 8.14 10.83
C TYR A 287 -6.76 9.50 10.14
N VAL A 288 -6.17 9.59 8.96
CA VAL A 288 -6.36 10.70 8.03
C VAL A 288 -7.03 10.21 6.78
N GLU A 289 -8.01 10.97 6.33
CA GLU A 289 -8.71 10.74 5.08
C GLU A 289 -7.76 10.94 3.89
N TYR A 290 -7.79 9.99 2.96
CA TYR A 290 -6.88 9.98 1.82
C TYR A 290 -7.08 11.14 0.86
N ASP A 291 -8.27 11.72 0.75
CA ASP A 291 -8.49 12.91 -0.09
C ASP A 291 -7.48 14.02 0.25
N HIS A 292 -7.18 14.20 1.54
CA HIS A 292 -6.14 15.14 1.98
C HIS A 292 -4.75 14.74 1.48
N ALA A 293 -4.45 13.44 1.45
CA ALA A 293 -3.18 12.91 0.99
C ALA A 293 -3.04 12.92 -0.54
N GLN A 294 -4.14 12.77 -1.29
CA GLN A 294 -4.14 12.91 -2.75
C GLN A 294 -3.64 14.28 -3.17
N PHE A 295 -4.00 15.36 -2.44
CA PHE A 295 -3.48 16.69 -2.73
C PHE A 295 -1.95 16.78 -2.61
N ALA A 296 -1.33 16.04 -1.68
CA ALA A 296 0.13 15.96 -1.59
C ALA A 296 0.72 15.28 -2.85
N ILE A 297 0.12 14.18 -3.29
CA ILE A 297 0.54 13.49 -4.51
C ILE A 297 0.33 14.37 -5.75
N MET A 298 -0.82 15.05 -5.86
CA MET A 298 -1.10 16.00 -6.94
C MET A 298 -0.09 17.14 -6.95
N ALA A 299 0.34 17.65 -5.79
CA ALA A 299 1.39 18.66 -5.71
C ALA A 299 2.75 18.11 -6.22
N PHE A 300 3.11 16.88 -5.88
CA PHE A 300 4.30 16.22 -6.44
C PHE A 300 4.21 16.04 -7.97
N VAL A 301 3.08 15.57 -8.48
CA VAL A 301 2.81 15.45 -9.93
C VAL A 301 2.91 16.82 -10.61
N ALA A 302 2.30 17.86 -10.04
CA ALA A 302 2.36 19.22 -10.55
C ALA A 302 3.80 19.77 -10.57
N SER A 303 4.60 19.47 -9.55
CA SER A 303 6.03 19.81 -9.52
C SER A 303 6.80 19.15 -10.67
N MET A 304 6.56 17.86 -10.94
CA MET A 304 7.21 17.13 -12.03
C MET A 304 6.81 17.67 -13.40
N PHE A 305 5.52 17.91 -13.64
CA PHE A 305 5.04 18.50 -14.89
C PHE A 305 5.56 19.93 -15.08
N SER A 306 5.58 20.74 -14.02
CA SER A 306 6.15 22.09 -14.06
C SER A 306 7.64 22.03 -14.40
N THR A 307 8.38 21.07 -13.85
CA THR A 307 9.80 20.85 -14.16
C THR A 307 10.01 20.46 -15.61
N ALA A 308 9.19 19.52 -16.12
CA ALA A 308 9.21 19.11 -17.52
C ALA A 308 8.90 20.28 -18.46
N TYR A 309 7.91 21.09 -18.11
CA TYR A 309 7.53 22.27 -18.88
C TYR A 309 8.63 23.35 -18.88
N ALA A 310 9.31 23.55 -17.75
CA ALA A 310 10.45 24.47 -17.67
C ALA A 310 11.61 24.05 -18.59
N GLU A 311 11.90 22.76 -18.67
CA GLU A 311 12.89 22.25 -19.64
C GLU A 311 12.42 22.44 -21.09
N TYR A 312 11.15 22.12 -21.38
CA TYR A 312 10.56 22.32 -22.72
C TYR A 312 10.66 23.77 -23.19
N GLN A 313 10.42 24.75 -22.31
CA GLN A 313 10.55 26.17 -22.62
C GLN A 313 11.99 26.58 -22.97
N ARG A 314 13.00 25.87 -22.48
CA ARG A 314 14.42 26.20 -22.67
C ARG A 314 15.04 25.49 -23.87
N CYS A 315 14.64 24.25 -24.12
CA CYS A 315 15.17 23.42 -25.19
C CYS A 315 14.01 22.92 -26.05
N SER A 316 13.85 23.49 -27.25
CA SER A 316 12.92 22.99 -28.26
C SER A 316 13.00 21.46 -28.35
N SER A 317 11.86 20.78 -28.27
CA SER A 317 11.80 19.34 -28.00
C SER A 317 12.24 18.48 -29.19
N VAL A 318 13.22 17.60 -28.96
CA VAL A 318 13.47 16.39 -29.76
C VAL A 318 13.12 15.19 -28.88
N VAL A 319 12.09 14.44 -29.26
CA VAL A 319 11.75 13.17 -28.61
C VAL A 319 12.79 12.14 -29.02
N THR A 320 13.59 11.66 -28.07
CA THR A 320 14.60 10.64 -28.34
C THR A 320 14.20 9.33 -27.66
N PRO A 321 14.00 8.21 -28.38
CA PRO A 321 13.56 6.93 -27.79
C PRO A 321 14.60 6.31 -26.83
N LEU A 322 15.83 6.83 -26.84
CA LEU A 322 16.93 6.40 -25.96
C LEU A 322 16.61 6.51 -24.46
N PHE A 323 15.59 7.27 -24.04
CA PHE A 323 15.17 7.31 -22.63
C PHE A 323 14.76 5.92 -22.10
N VAL A 324 14.27 5.01 -22.97
CA VAL A 324 13.90 3.64 -22.58
C VAL A 324 15.11 2.87 -22.03
N ALA A 325 16.33 3.21 -22.45
CA ALA A 325 17.55 2.60 -21.92
C ALA A 325 17.76 2.90 -20.42
N LEU A 326 17.17 3.98 -19.87
CA LEU A 326 17.19 4.23 -18.42
C LEU A 326 16.49 3.11 -17.64
N LEU A 327 15.42 2.53 -18.20
CA LEU A 327 14.67 1.43 -17.58
C LEU A 327 15.47 0.12 -17.54
N LEU A 328 16.56 0.00 -18.31
CA LEU A 328 17.45 -1.16 -18.29
C LEU A 328 18.55 -1.04 -17.21
N THR A 329 18.79 0.15 -16.66
CA THR A 329 19.77 0.37 -15.60
C THR A 329 19.54 -0.47 -14.33
N PRO A 330 18.31 -0.64 -13.79
CA PRO A 330 18.08 -1.49 -12.63
C PRO A 330 18.37 -2.97 -12.93
N VAL A 331 18.02 -3.45 -14.12
CA VAL A 331 18.26 -4.84 -14.55
C VAL A 331 19.76 -5.13 -14.60
N ALA A 332 20.52 -4.24 -15.24
CA ALA A 332 21.97 -4.38 -15.30
C ALA A 332 22.62 -4.25 -13.92
N ALA A 333 22.13 -3.34 -13.08
CA ALA A 333 22.58 -3.17 -11.70
C ALA A 333 22.34 -4.43 -10.85
N ALA A 334 21.16 -5.03 -10.97
CA ALA A 334 20.83 -6.29 -10.32
C ALA A 334 21.74 -7.43 -10.81
N ALA A 335 22.00 -7.52 -12.12
CA ALA A 335 22.91 -8.53 -12.67
C ALA A 335 24.34 -8.41 -12.13
N VAL A 336 24.91 -7.20 -12.08
CA VAL A 336 26.26 -7.00 -11.54
C VAL A 336 26.31 -7.14 -10.01
N PHE A 337 25.21 -6.84 -9.31
CA PHE A 337 25.09 -7.09 -7.88
C PHE A 337 25.22 -8.57 -7.56
N GLN A 338 24.55 -9.44 -8.34
CA GLN A 338 24.67 -10.88 -8.19
C GLN A 338 26.10 -11.39 -8.47
N ALA A 339 26.82 -10.74 -9.38
CA ALA A 339 28.18 -11.15 -9.75
C ALA A 339 29.26 -10.68 -8.75
N ALA A 340 29.16 -9.46 -8.22
CA ALA A 340 30.25 -8.82 -7.49
C ALA A 340 29.81 -7.83 -6.39
N GLY A 341 28.52 -7.86 -6.00
CA GLY A 341 27.99 -7.08 -4.88
C GLY A 341 27.91 -5.57 -5.12
N TRP A 342 27.75 -4.82 -4.03
CA TRP A 342 27.48 -3.37 -4.06
C TRP A 342 28.58 -2.53 -4.74
N GLY A 343 29.85 -2.94 -4.65
CA GLY A 343 30.95 -2.23 -5.33
C GLY A 343 30.78 -2.22 -6.85
N ALA A 344 30.31 -3.34 -7.42
CA ALA A 344 30.03 -3.43 -8.84
C ALA A 344 28.80 -2.62 -9.26
N VAL A 345 27.77 -2.51 -8.40
CA VAL A 345 26.62 -1.63 -8.63
C VAL A 345 27.05 -0.17 -8.74
N VAL A 346 27.93 0.30 -7.85
CA VAL A 346 28.46 1.66 -7.89
C VAL A 346 29.23 1.90 -9.19
N ALA A 347 30.12 0.98 -9.57
CA ALA A 347 30.90 1.08 -10.81
C ALA A 347 30.01 1.08 -12.06
N ALA A 348 29.03 0.18 -12.13
CA ALA A 348 28.09 0.11 -13.24
C ALA A 348 27.23 1.37 -13.33
N SER A 349 26.75 1.90 -12.19
CA SER A 349 25.98 3.15 -12.13
C SER A 349 26.77 4.34 -12.63
N ALA A 350 28.05 4.45 -12.24
CA ALA A 350 28.95 5.47 -12.74
C ALA A 350 29.17 5.33 -14.25
N ALA A 351 29.37 4.10 -14.75
CA ALA A 351 29.51 3.82 -16.17
C ALA A 351 28.25 4.21 -16.96
N PHE A 352 27.04 3.89 -16.46
CA PHE A 352 25.78 4.31 -17.06
C PHE A 352 25.62 5.84 -17.05
N ALA A 353 25.96 6.51 -15.95
CA ALA A 353 25.92 7.97 -15.89
C ALA A 353 26.84 8.63 -16.93
N VAL A 354 28.06 8.09 -17.12
CA VAL A 354 28.99 8.53 -18.18
C VAL A 354 28.43 8.22 -19.56
N LEU A 355 27.91 7.01 -19.79
CA LEU A 355 27.33 6.61 -21.06
C LEU A 355 26.17 7.52 -21.46
N PHE A 356 25.22 7.78 -20.56
CA PHE A 356 24.08 8.66 -20.83
C PHE A 356 24.48 10.13 -20.96
N ARG A 357 25.55 10.55 -20.30
CA ARG A 357 26.13 11.87 -20.56
C ARG A 357 26.61 11.97 -22.01
N VAL A 358 27.35 10.98 -22.51
CA VAL A 358 27.95 10.99 -23.86
C VAL A 358 26.91 10.75 -24.96
N ALA A 359 26.01 9.79 -24.76
CA ALA A 359 25.00 9.40 -25.75
C ALA A 359 23.78 10.34 -25.76
N MET A 360 23.45 10.97 -24.63
CA MET A 360 22.31 11.87 -24.48
C MET A 360 22.71 13.24 -23.89
N PRO A 361 23.68 13.97 -24.47
CA PRO A 361 24.22 15.20 -23.88
C PRO A 361 23.23 16.36 -23.94
N ARG A 362 22.38 16.40 -24.98
CA ARG A 362 21.41 17.48 -25.24
C ARG A 362 19.96 17.00 -25.22
N THR A 363 19.73 15.73 -24.87
CA THR A 363 18.38 15.17 -24.79
C THR A 363 17.64 15.84 -23.62
N PRO A 364 16.50 16.52 -23.88
CA PRO A 364 15.67 17.06 -22.82
C PRO A 364 15.08 15.91 -21.98
N SER A 365 14.94 16.12 -20.68
CA SER A 365 14.39 15.11 -19.77
C SER A 365 12.87 15.02 -19.85
N PHE A 366 12.21 15.84 -20.68
CA PHE A 366 10.75 15.97 -20.77
C PHE A 366 9.99 14.63 -20.80
N VAL A 367 10.40 13.69 -21.66
CA VAL A 367 9.72 12.38 -21.79
C VAL A 367 9.91 11.54 -20.53
N TRP A 368 11.12 11.55 -19.97
CA TRP A 368 11.43 10.86 -18.72
C TRP A 368 10.66 11.43 -17.52
N LEU A 369 10.58 12.75 -17.42
CA LEU A 369 9.81 13.45 -16.39
C LEU A 369 8.30 13.21 -16.53
N THR A 370 7.81 13.09 -17.76
CA THR A 370 6.41 12.73 -18.03
C THR A 370 6.12 11.28 -17.61
N PHE A 371 7.05 10.36 -17.89
CA PHE A 371 6.94 8.97 -17.41
C PHE A 371 6.88 8.90 -15.87
N ASN A 372 7.74 9.64 -15.17
CA ASN A 372 7.71 9.76 -13.71
C ASN A 372 6.35 10.26 -13.20
N ALA A 373 5.79 11.29 -13.83
CA ALA A 373 4.49 11.85 -13.47
C ALA A 373 3.34 10.86 -13.71
N ILE A 374 3.32 10.17 -14.85
CA ILE A 374 2.31 9.15 -15.16
C ILE A 374 2.40 7.98 -14.18
N ALA A 375 3.61 7.48 -13.92
CA ALA A 375 3.83 6.40 -12.95
C ALA A 375 3.32 6.80 -11.55
N LEU A 376 3.55 8.04 -11.12
CA LEU A 376 3.03 8.53 -9.85
C LEU A 376 1.50 8.65 -9.84
N CYS A 377 0.89 9.13 -10.93
CA CYS A 377 -0.57 9.16 -11.05
C CYS A 377 -1.20 7.76 -10.93
N LEU A 378 -0.53 6.72 -11.45
CA LEU A 378 -1.01 5.34 -11.29
C LEU A 378 -0.95 4.88 -9.84
N LEU A 379 0.08 5.29 -9.08
CA LEU A 379 0.18 4.96 -7.65
C LEU A 379 -0.94 5.58 -6.80
N ILE A 380 -1.52 6.72 -7.22
CA ILE A 380 -2.68 7.32 -6.54
C ILE A 380 -3.84 6.32 -6.46
N ILE A 381 -4.00 5.49 -7.48
CA ILE A 381 -5.12 4.54 -7.59
C ILE A 381 -4.72 3.18 -7.02
N LEU A 382 -3.49 2.72 -7.31
CA LEU A 382 -3.10 1.33 -7.08
C LEU A 382 -2.46 1.07 -5.70
N GLN A 383 -1.70 2.03 -5.17
CA GLN A 383 -1.00 1.87 -3.87
C GLN A 383 -0.71 3.26 -3.25
N PRO A 384 -1.73 3.95 -2.74
CA PRO A 384 -1.66 5.29 -2.16
C PRO A 384 -0.48 5.60 -1.22
N ALA A 385 -0.25 4.71 -0.25
CA ALA A 385 0.81 4.89 0.75
C ALA A 385 2.21 4.83 0.10
N CYS A 386 2.41 3.93 -0.88
CA CYS A 386 3.61 3.92 -1.71
C CYS A 386 3.70 5.20 -2.55
N GLY A 387 2.58 5.69 -3.09
CA GLY A 387 2.50 6.95 -3.83
C GLY A 387 3.00 8.16 -3.03
N LEU A 388 2.71 8.24 -1.74
CA LEU A 388 3.19 9.32 -0.88
C LEU A 388 4.71 9.27 -0.68
N LEU A 389 5.23 8.13 -0.24
CA LEU A 389 6.65 7.98 0.09
C LEU A 389 7.52 8.00 -1.18
N ALA A 390 7.19 7.15 -2.15
CA ALA A 390 7.95 7.04 -3.40
C ALA A 390 7.70 8.23 -4.33
N GLY A 391 6.51 8.83 -4.32
CA GLY A 391 6.22 10.06 -5.07
C GLY A 391 6.99 11.26 -4.56
N ALA A 392 7.10 11.44 -3.24
CA ALA A 392 7.94 12.47 -2.66
C ALA A 392 9.41 12.27 -3.06
N ALA A 393 9.90 11.04 -2.96
CA ALA A 393 11.26 10.67 -3.36
C ALA A 393 11.54 10.99 -4.85
N ALA A 394 10.65 10.57 -5.76
CA ALA A 394 10.77 10.86 -7.18
C ALA A 394 10.71 12.36 -7.46
N ALA A 395 9.77 13.10 -6.87
CA ALA A 395 9.63 14.54 -7.05
C ALA A 395 10.87 15.32 -6.56
N VAL A 396 11.43 14.94 -5.40
CA VAL A 396 12.68 15.52 -4.90
C VAL A 396 13.83 15.26 -5.85
N GLN A 397 14.01 14.01 -6.30
CA GLN A 397 15.06 13.66 -7.28
C GLN A 397 14.95 14.50 -8.55
N VAL A 398 13.79 14.47 -9.21
CA VAL A 398 13.64 15.14 -10.51
C VAL A 398 13.64 16.67 -10.42
N SER A 399 13.36 17.24 -9.25
CA SER A 399 13.40 18.69 -9.05
C SER A 399 14.76 19.30 -9.42
N PHE A 400 15.86 18.59 -9.18
CA PHE A 400 17.21 19.06 -9.49
C PHE A 400 17.46 19.23 -11.00
N VAL A 401 16.64 18.60 -11.85
CA VAL A 401 16.69 18.79 -13.31
C VAL A 401 16.19 20.19 -13.71
N HIS A 402 15.40 20.86 -12.85
CA HIS A 402 14.81 22.15 -13.14
C HIS A 402 15.87 23.20 -13.55
N PRO A 403 15.66 23.99 -14.63
CA PRO A 403 16.67 24.90 -15.18
C PRO A 403 17.32 25.87 -14.18
N VAL A 404 16.57 26.31 -13.17
CA VAL A 404 17.06 27.23 -12.12
C VAL A 404 18.00 26.54 -11.13
N LEU A 405 17.91 25.21 -10.97
CA LEU A 405 18.73 24.42 -10.04
C LEU A 405 19.98 23.82 -10.71
N GLN A 406 20.21 24.07 -12.00
CA GLN A 406 21.33 23.50 -12.77
C GLN A 406 22.71 24.14 -12.51
N SER A 407 22.97 24.66 -11.30
CA SER A 407 24.32 25.09 -10.92
C SER A 407 25.16 23.88 -10.49
N ARG A 408 26.50 23.95 -10.66
CA ARG A 408 27.41 22.83 -10.30
C ARG A 408 27.22 22.34 -8.87
N LEU A 409 27.14 23.27 -7.91
CA LEU A 409 27.00 22.93 -6.50
C LEU A 409 25.62 22.30 -6.20
N VAL A 410 24.55 22.90 -6.73
CA VAL A 410 23.18 22.37 -6.51
C VAL A 410 23.01 21.00 -7.17
N MET A 411 23.59 20.77 -8.34
CA MET A 411 23.57 19.46 -8.99
C MET A 411 24.43 18.41 -8.28
N ALA A 412 25.55 18.80 -7.65
CA ALA A 412 26.32 17.90 -6.80
C ALA A 412 25.50 17.45 -5.58
N VAL A 413 24.83 18.40 -4.92
CA VAL A 413 23.87 18.11 -3.83
C VAL A 413 22.74 17.24 -4.34
N GLY A 414 22.17 17.54 -5.51
CA GLY A 414 21.10 16.76 -6.13
C GLY A 414 21.49 15.32 -6.43
N ALA A 415 22.70 15.08 -6.94
CA ALA A 415 23.23 13.73 -7.15
C ALA A 415 23.39 12.99 -5.82
N ALA A 416 23.96 13.64 -4.80
CA ALA A 416 24.11 13.03 -3.48
C ALA A 416 22.75 12.69 -2.84
N VAL A 417 21.77 13.61 -2.89
CA VAL A 417 20.40 13.40 -2.39
C VAL A 417 19.71 12.27 -3.16
N ALA A 418 19.86 12.23 -4.50
CA ALA A 418 19.23 11.18 -5.30
C ALA A 418 19.75 9.78 -4.95
N TRP A 419 21.05 9.64 -4.69
CA TRP A 419 21.64 8.38 -4.22
C TRP A 419 21.30 8.08 -2.76
N ALA A 420 21.18 9.08 -1.89
CA ALA A 420 20.71 8.88 -0.52
C ALA A 420 19.26 8.34 -0.49
N VAL A 421 18.41 8.84 -1.39
CA VAL A 421 17.04 8.30 -1.60
C VAL A 421 17.12 6.84 -2.07
N VAL A 422 17.94 6.52 -3.07
CA VAL A 422 18.13 5.12 -3.52
C VAL A 422 18.60 4.23 -2.37
N TYR A 423 19.58 4.69 -1.59
CA TYR A 423 20.09 3.98 -0.42
C TYR A 423 18.99 3.73 0.62
N TYR A 424 18.14 4.72 0.90
CA TYR A 424 17.00 4.56 1.79
C TYR A 424 16.04 3.44 1.32
N PHE A 425 15.66 3.42 0.04
CA PHE A 425 14.78 2.35 -0.46
C PHE A 425 15.47 0.98 -0.47
N MET A 426 16.73 0.89 -0.90
CA MET A 426 17.40 -0.40 -1.07
C MET A 426 17.96 -1.00 0.22
N TYR A 427 18.50 -0.16 1.10
CA TYR A 427 19.16 -0.62 2.32
C TYR A 427 18.22 -0.57 3.53
N HIS A 428 17.54 0.56 3.76
CA HIS A 428 16.65 0.73 4.92
C HIS A 428 15.32 0.01 4.70
N LEU A 429 14.70 0.20 3.53
CA LEU A 429 13.45 -0.51 3.21
C LEU A 429 13.67 -1.93 2.65
N ALA A 430 14.93 -2.33 2.40
CA ALA A 430 15.29 -3.64 1.85
C ALA A 430 14.63 -3.96 0.48
N MET A 431 14.33 -2.93 -0.32
CA MET A 431 13.78 -3.12 -1.66
C MET A 431 14.85 -3.63 -2.64
N PRO A 432 14.49 -4.51 -3.59
CA PRO A 432 15.44 -5.07 -4.53
C PRO A 432 15.87 -4.02 -5.55
N LEU A 433 17.10 -4.16 -6.07
CA LEU A 433 17.61 -3.33 -7.19
C LEU A 433 16.72 -3.43 -8.44
N PHE A 434 16.15 -4.61 -8.66
CA PHE A 434 15.16 -4.88 -9.69
C PHE A 434 14.14 -5.87 -9.13
N GLY A 435 12.86 -5.51 -9.22
CA GLY A 435 11.74 -6.35 -8.81
C GLY A 435 10.51 -6.09 -9.67
N ALA A 436 9.71 -7.13 -9.86
CA ALA A 436 8.52 -7.13 -10.70
C ALA A 436 7.32 -7.83 -10.03
N ALA A 437 7.46 -8.25 -8.76
CA ALA A 437 6.40 -8.98 -8.07
C ALA A 437 5.32 -8.04 -7.51
N GLY A 438 5.68 -6.78 -7.23
CA GLY A 438 4.77 -5.77 -6.71
C GLY A 438 4.93 -4.39 -7.35
N ILE A 439 3.91 -3.54 -7.16
CA ILE A 439 3.90 -2.16 -7.66
C ILE A 439 5.01 -1.31 -7.02
N SER A 440 5.26 -1.46 -5.72
CA SER A 440 6.35 -0.75 -5.03
C SER A 440 7.72 -1.12 -5.61
N GLU A 441 7.98 -2.41 -5.87
CA GLU A 441 9.20 -2.88 -6.52
C GLU A 441 9.38 -2.30 -7.93
N LEU A 442 8.32 -2.35 -8.74
CA LEU A 442 8.32 -1.78 -10.09
C LEU A 442 8.61 -0.28 -10.05
N PHE A 443 8.04 0.45 -9.08
CA PHE A 443 8.28 1.88 -8.97
C PHE A 443 9.71 2.21 -8.53
N VAL A 444 10.26 1.49 -7.55
CA VAL A 444 11.66 1.66 -7.15
C VAL A 444 12.60 1.37 -8.33
N SER A 445 12.35 0.27 -9.05
CA SER A 445 13.15 -0.19 -10.19
C SER A 445 13.04 0.75 -11.39
N CYS A 446 11.84 1.18 -11.76
CA CYS A 446 11.60 1.95 -12.99
C CYS A 446 11.66 3.46 -12.78
N VAL A 447 11.62 3.97 -11.55
CA VAL A 447 11.55 5.41 -11.27
C VAL A 447 12.70 5.86 -10.38
N ILE A 448 12.76 5.36 -9.14
CA ILE A 448 13.70 5.87 -8.11
C ILE A 448 15.16 5.63 -8.48
N TYR A 449 15.52 4.41 -8.88
CA TYR A 449 16.90 4.09 -9.26
C TYR A 449 17.34 4.78 -10.56
N PRO A 450 16.58 4.71 -11.67
CA PRO A 450 16.97 5.37 -12.91
C PRO A 450 17.05 6.90 -12.79
N ASN A 451 16.23 7.52 -11.93
CA ASN A 451 16.35 8.95 -11.62
C ASN A 451 17.72 9.32 -11.06
N ALA A 452 18.27 8.54 -10.12
CA ALA A 452 19.58 8.80 -9.55
C ALA A 452 20.69 8.70 -10.60
N VAL A 453 20.63 7.70 -11.48
CA VAL A 453 21.56 7.56 -12.61
C VAL A 453 21.41 8.74 -13.58
N TRP A 454 20.18 9.15 -13.89
CA TRP A 454 19.90 10.27 -14.78
C TRP A 454 20.45 11.59 -14.24
N ILE A 455 20.16 11.93 -12.98
CA ILE A 455 20.65 13.16 -12.32
C ILE A 455 22.18 13.16 -12.28
N SER A 456 22.80 12.01 -11.98
CA SER A 456 24.25 11.86 -12.01
C SER A 456 24.83 12.16 -13.41
N SER A 457 24.17 11.68 -14.48
CA SER A 457 24.60 11.99 -15.85
C SER A 457 24.55 13.50 -16.16
N ARG A 458 23.51 14.21 -15.64
CA ARG A 458 23.35 15.66 -15.81
C ARG A 458 24.40 16.43 -15.00
N PHE A 459 24.71 15.98 -13.80
CA PHE A 459 25.78 16.55 -12.98
C PHE A 459 27.14 16.43 -13.68
N LEU A 460 27.47 15.25 -14.21
CA LEU A 460 28.73 15.02 -14.92
C LEU A 460 28.90 15.95 -16.13
N ARG A 461 27.81 16.31 -16.82
CA ARG A 461 27.82 17.30 -17.92
C ARG A 461 28.23 18.72 -17.48
N LEU A 462 28.08 19.07 -16.21
CA LEU A 462 28.48 20.38 -15.70
C LEU A 462 29.95 20.43 -15.25
N LEU A 463 30.54 19.26 -14.99
CA LEU A 463 31.93 19.13 -14.54
C LEU A 463 32.91 19.14 -15.71
N TRP A 464 32.60 18.43 -16.79
CA TRP A 464 33.36 18.45 -18.05
C TRP A 464 32.40 18.66 -19.22
#